data_AF-K0XPN7-F1
#
_entry.id   AF-K0XPN7-F1
#
_cell.length_a   1.000
_cell.length_b   1.000
_cell.length_c   1.000
_cell.angle_alpha   90.00
_cell.angle_beta   90.00
_cell.angle_gamma   90.00
#
_symmetry.space_group_name_H-M   'P 1'
#
loop_
_entity.id
_entity.type
_entity.pdbx_description
1 polymer ?
#
loop_
_entity_poly.entity_id
_entity_poly.type
_entity_poly.pdbx_seq_one_letter_code
_entity_poly.pdbx_strand_id
1 'polypeptide(L)' 'MADKISIEGISYIVERIVERAREAVEESRENREDSFKDGRALAYYEVLDILRTELSVREISLEKIGLSFDLERELL' A
#
# COMPACT_ATOMS: atom_id res chain seq x y z
N MET A 1 20.93 0.53 20.54
CA MET A 1 20.23 -0.65 19.99
C MET A 1 19.19 -0.12 19.04
N ALA A 2 19.14 -0.58 17.79
CA ALA A 2 18.01 -0.27 16.92
C ALA A 2 16.82 -1.10 17.41
N ASP A 3 15.71 -0.46 17.76
CA ASP A 3 14.48 -1.18 18.09
C ASP A 3 14.03 -1.96 16.85
N LYS A 4 13.82 -3.26 17.01
CA LYS A 4 13.34 -4.12 15.93
C LYS A 4 11.83 -4.01 15.85
N ILE A 5 11.30 -3.63 14.68
CA ILE A 5 9.86 -3.70 14.42
C ILE A 5 9.46 -5.17 14.26
N SER A 6 8.40 -5.62 14.96
CA SER A 6 7.86 -6.98 14.82
C SER A 6 7.07 -7.12 13.53
N ILE A 7 6.80 -8.37 13.11
CA ILE A 7 5.94 -8.63 11.94
C ILE A 7 4.54 -8.06 12.15
N GLU A 8 3.98 -8.13 13.37
CA GLU A 8 2.69 -7.48 13.65
C GLU A 8 2.78 -5.96 13.50
N GLY A 9 3.89 -5.35 13.93
CA GLY A 9 4.14 -3.93 13.76
C GLY A 9 4.20 -3.51 12.29
N ILE A 10 4.87 -4.30 11.43
CA ILE A 10 4.89 -4.07 9.98
C ILE A 10 3.48 -4.22 9.41
N SER A 11 2.76 -5.29 9.77
CA SER A 11 1.40 -5.54 9.29
C SER A 11 0.45 -4.37 9.62
N TYR A 12 0.51 -3.84 10.84
CA TYR A 12 -0.31 -2.70 11.25
C TYR A 12 0.01 -1.44 10.44
N ILE A 13 1.29 -1.17 10.15
CA ILE A 13 1.69 -0.03 9.32
C ILE A 13 1.18 -0.22 7.89
N VAL A 14 1.35 -1.40 7.31
CA VAL A 14 0.88 -1.71 5.95
C VAL A 14 -0.63 -1.56 5.85
N GLU A 15 -1.40 -2.08 6.81
CA GLU A 15 -2.86 -1.93 6.85
C GLU A 15 -3.27 -0.45 6.78
N ARG A 16 -2.62 0.41 7.56
CA ARG A 16 -2.87 1.86 7.53
C ARG A 16 -2.51 2.52 6.20
N ILE A 17 -1.45 2.06 5.54
CA ILE A 17 -1.08 2.58 4.22
C ILE A 17 -2.13 2.15 3.18
N VAL A 18 -2.57 0.89 3.22
CA VAL A 18 -3.61 0.35 2.33
C VAL A 18 -4.93 1.10 2.51
N GLU A 19 -5.33 1.40 3.74
CA GLU A 19 -6.51 2.22 4.03
C GLU A 19 -6.43 3.60 3.36
N ARG A 20 -5.30 4.31 3.54
CA ARG A 20 -5.09 5.63 2.92
C ARG A 20 -4.97 5.55 1.39
N ALA A 21 -4.45 4.45 0.85
CA ALA A 21 -4.37 4.22 -0.58
C ALA A 21 -5.77 4.12 -1.19
N ARG A 22 -6.68 3.37 -0.54
CA ARG A 22 -8.08 3.26 -0.97
C ARG A 22 -8.81 4.60 -0.91
N GLU A 23 -8.67 5.34 0.18
CA GLU A 23 -9.22 6.71 0.29
C GLU A 23 -8.68 7.62 -0.83
N ALA A 24 -7.39 7.52 -1.15
CA ALA A 24 -6.80 8.33 -2.21
C ALA A 24 -7.37 8.03 -3.59
N VAL A 25 -7.63 6.75 -3.88
CA VAL A 25 -8.27 6.29 -5.12
C VAL A 25 -9.72 6.74 -5.20
N GLU A 26 -10.47 6.67 -4.10
CA GLU A 26 -11.84 7.18 -4.04
C GLU A 26 -11.88 8.69 -4.34
N GLU A 27 -11.03 9.48 -3.66
CA GLU A 27 -10.96 10.93 -3.88
C GLU A 27 -10.54 11.30 -5.32
N SER A 28 -9.63 10.53 -5.93
CA SER A 28 -9.23 10.70 -7.35
C SER A 28 -10.41 10.41 -8.29
N ARG A 29 -11.17 9.34 -8.02
CA ARG A 29 -12.35 8.97 -8.82
C ARG A 29 -13.47 10.01 -8.75
N GLU A 30 -13.61 10.71 -7.62
CA GLU A 30 -14.57 11.81 -7.45
C GLU A 30 -14.23 13.06 -8.27
N ASN A 31 -12.94 13.31 -8.54
CA ASN A 31 -12.50 14.47 -9.32
C ASN A 31 -11.36 14.11 -10.29
N ARG A 32 -11.74 13.54 -11.44
CA ARG A 32 -10.81 13.02 -12.46
C ARG A 32 -9.98 14.08 -13.20
N GLU A 33 -10.24 15.36 -12.99
CA GLU A 33 -9.43 16.45 -13.56
C GLU A 33 -8.36 16.93 -12.57
N ASP A 34 -8.37 16.44 -11.33
CA ASP A 34 -7.43 16.80 -10.29
C ASP A 34 -6.18 15.92 -10.33
N SER A 35 -5.22 16.34 -11.16
CA SER A 35 -3.91 15.67 -11.30
C SER A 35 -3.14 15.46 -9.99
N PHE A 36 -3.39 16.27 -8.95
CA PHE A 36 -2.76 16.07 -7.64
C PHE A 36 -3.34 14.84 -6.94
N LYS A 37 -4.66 14.65 -6.99
CA LYS A 37 -5.32 13.48 -6.40
C LYS A 37 -4.95 12.20 -7.14
N ASP A 38 -4.90 12.25 -8.47
CA ASP A 38 -4.43 11.13 -9.29
C ASP A 38 -2.98 10.76 -8.94
N GLY A 39 -2.09 11.76 -8.85
CA GLY A 39 -0.71 11.54 -8.46
C GLY A 39 -0.56 10.96 -7.06
N ARG A 40 -1.41 11.37 -6.10
CA ARG A 40 -1.41 10.83 -4.74
C ARG A 40 -1.84 9.37 -4.71
N ALA A 41 -2.85 8.98 -5.50
CA ALA A 41 -3.28 7.58 -5.62
C ALA A 41 -2.16 6.71 -6.23
N LEU A 42 -1.53 7.18 -7.31
CA LEU A 42 -0.38 6.50 -7.93
C LEU A 42 0.80 6.34 -6.95
N ALA A 43 1.09 7.36 -6.15
CA ALA A 43 2.17 7.29 -5.17
C ALA A 43 1.94 6.18 -4.13
N TYR A 44 0.70 5.97 -3.69
CA TYR A 44 0.39 4.86 -2.79
C TYR A 44 0.54 3.49 -3.47
N TYR A 45 0.12 3.36 -4.73
CA TYR A 45 0.33 2.15 -5.52
C TYR A 45 1.82 1.80 -5.59
N GLU A 46 2.68 2.75 -5.97
CA GLU A 46 4.13 2.54 -6.10
C GLU A 46 4.77 2.10 -4.77
N VAL A 47 4.39 2.73 -3.65
CA VAL A 47 4.90 2.35 -2.33
C VAL A 47 4.47 0.93 -1.94
N LEU A 48 3.21 0.57 -2.17
CA LEU A 48 2.69 -0.74 -1.85
C LEU A 48 3.28 -1.83 -2.77
N ASP A 49 3.55 -1.52 -4.03
CA ASP A 49 4.19 -2.44 -4.97
C ASP A 49 5.65 -2.74 -4.58
N ILE A 50 6.41 -1.70 -4.20
CA ILE A 50 7.77 -1.86 -3.65
C ILE A 50 7.72 -2.74 -2.39
N LEU A 51 6.81 -2.46 -1.45
CA LEU A 51 6.67 -3.27 -0.25
C LEU A 51 6.34 -4.74 -0.58
N ARG A 52 5.41 -4.96 -1.50
CA ARG A 52 5.03 -6.30 -1.95
C ARG A 52 6.22 -7.05 -2.54
N THR A 53 6.97 -6.40 -3.42
CA THR A 53 8.15 -6.98 -4.07
C THR A 53 9.23 -7.32 -3.04
N GLU A 54 9.58 -6.38 -2.17
CA GLU A 54 10.63 -6.57 -1.17
C GLU A 54 10.28 -7.65 -0.13
N LEU A 55 9.02 -7.72 0.31
CA LEU A 55 8.55 -8.75 1.24
C LEU A 55 8.54 -10.13 0.58
N SER A 56 8.11 -10.21 -0.68
CA SER A 56 8.08 -11.48 -1.44
C SER A 56 9.49 -12.04 -1.64
N VAL A 57 10.46 -11.19 -2.01
CA VAL A 57 11.87 -11.59 -2.18
C VAL A 57 12.48 -12.12 -0.88
N ARG A 58 11.99 -11.66 0.29
CA ARG A 58 12.43 -12.11 1.61
C ARG A 58 11.61 -13.29 2.15
N GLU A 59 10.76 -13.90 1.32
CA GLU A 59 9.86 -15.01 1.68
C GLU A 59 8.94 -14.67 2.86
N ILE A 60 8.61 -13.38 3.04
CA ILE A 60 7.65 -12.93 4.05
C ILE A 60 6.25 -13.08 3.46
N SER A 61 5.37 -13.77 4.19
CA SER A 61 3.97 -13.97 3.77
C SER A 61 3.24 -12.63 3.59
N LEU A 62 2.87 -12.32 2.35
CA LEU A 62 2.05 -11.15 2.02
C LEU A 62 0.66 -11.23 2.66
N GLU A 63 0.10 -12.43 2.80
CA GLU A 63 -1.18 -12.65 3.48
C GLU A 63 -1.09 -12.21 4.94
N LYS A 64 0.00 -12.58 5.64
CA LYS A 64 0.23 -12.18 7.04
C LYS A 64 0.41 -10.67 7.21
N ILE A 65 0.91 -9.98 6.18
CA ILE A 65 1.15 -8.53 6.18
C ILE A 65 -0.08 -7.75 5.67
N GLY A 66 -1.12 -8.43 5.17
CA GLY A 66 -2.32 -7.78 4.62
C GLY A 66 -2.13 -7.22 3.20
N LEU A 67 -1.17 -7.75 2.43
CA LEU A 67 -0.78 -7.26 1.11
C LEU A 67 -0.91 -8.34 0.01
N SER A 68 -1.76 -9.35 0.23
CA SER A 68 -1.99 -10.46 -0.71
C SER A 68 -3.03 -10.16 -1.81
N PHE A 69 -3.66 -8.98 -1.79
CA PHE A 69 -4.67 -8.60 -2.76
C PHE A 69 -4.05 -8.13 -4.09
N ASP A 70 -4.89 -8.02 -5.10
CA ASP A 70 -4.51 -7.51 -6.42
C ASP A 70 -4.39 -5.97 -6.37
N LEU A 71 -3.16 -5.47 -6.22
CA LEU A 71 -2.89 -4.02 -6.11
C LEU A 71 -3.38 -3.25 -7.34
N GLU A 72 -3.14 -3.77 -8.54
CA GLU A 72 -3.49 -3.09 -9.78
C GLU A 72 -5.00 -2.95 -9.88
N ARG A 73 -5.73 -4.04 -9.64
CA ARG A 73 -7.20 -4.01 -9.67
C ARG A 73 -7.81 -3.10 -8.59
N GLU A 74 -7.16 -3.00 -7.44
CA GLU A 74 -7.68 -2.22 -6.32
C GLU A 74 -7.38 -0.72 -6.48
N LEU A 75 -6.18 -0.36 -6.98
CA LEU A 75 -5.65 1.00 -6.92
C LEU A 75 -5.52 1.73 -8.27
N LEU A 76 -5.59 1.02 -9.39
CA LEU A 76 -5.55 1.59 -10.75
C LEU A 76 -6.91 1.41 -11.46
#